data_AF-A0A0Q8RK20-F1
#
_entry.id   AF-A0A0Q8RK20-F1
#
_cell.length_a   1.000
_cell.length_b   1.000
_cell.length_c   1.000
_cell.angle_alpha   90.00
_cell.angle_beta   90.00
_cell.angle_gamma   90.00
#
_symmetry.space_group_name_H-M   'P 1'
#
loop_
_entity.id
_entity.type
_entity.pdbx_description
1 polymer ?
#
loop_
_entity_poly.entity_id
_entity_poly.type
_entity_poly.pdbx_seq_one_letter_code
_entity_poly.pdbx_strand_id
1 'polypeptide(L)'
;MKKLTILAALCAAFSAHAAEATPQAALDHFLKFELDGGRLHNDTEGYYEQVHLVDGWKTDAVSCEGARCKATVTFTYTPTTGLDMEQAVPHPKGGSAQVEYIVLQKGGQWQVESGKDTPHVSRVAMEKMLREGL
;
A
#
# COMPACT_ATOMS: atom_id res chain seq x y z
N MET A 1 -3.98 -12.44 -60.17
CA MET A 1 -3.63 -13.21 -58.95
C MET A 1 -3.85 -12.34 -57.72
N LYS A 2 -4.15 -12.97 -56.58
CA LYS A 2 -4.88 -12.46 -55.40
C LYS A 2 -4.37 -11.16 -54.76
N LYS A 3 -5.34 -10.37 -54.30
CA LYS A 3 -5.24 -9.24 -53.35
C LYS A 3 -4.59 -9.68 -52.04
N LEU A 4 -3.72 -8.84 -51.46
CA LEU A 4 -3.43 -8.84 -50.02
C LEU A 4 -3.09 -7.41 -49.57
N THR A 5 -4.15 -6.69 -49.24
CA THR A 5 -4.12 -5.56 -48.32
C THR A 5 -3.71 -6.10 -46.95
N ILE A 6 -2.57 -5.68 -46.41
CA ILE A 6 -2.26 -5.89 -44.99
C ILE A 6 -2.25 -4.52 -44.33
N LEU A 7 -3.42 -4.23 -43.77
CA LEU A 7 -3.69 -3.22 -42.77
C LEU A 7 -3.02 -3.68 -41.47
N ALA A 8 -2.10 -2.90 -40.92
CA ALA A 8 -1.66 -3.06 -39.53
C ALA A 8 -1.44 -1.67 -38.95
N ALA A 9 -2.54 -1.00 -38.64
CA ALA A 9 -2.55 0.12 -37.71
C ALA A 9 -2.21 -0.44 -36.32
N LEU A 10 -0.93 -0.39 -35.94
CA LEU A 10 -0.53 -0.46 -34.54
C LEU A 10 -1.01 0.82 -33.86
N CYS A 11 -2.28 0.86 -33.47
CA CYS A 11 -2.70 1.70 -32.37
C CYS A 11 -1.97 1.17 -31.13
N ALA A 12 -0.80 1.75 -30.85
CA ALA A 12 -0.21 1.70 -29.54
C ALA A 12 -1.21 2.36 -28.60
N ALA A 13 -2.09 1.55 -28.03
CA ALA A 13 -2.83 1.88 -26.83
C ALA A 13 -1.78 2.02 -25.72
N PHE A 14 -1.14 3.18 -25.66
CA PHE A 14 -0.64 3.68 -24.40
C PHE A 14 -1.86 3.79 -23.50
N SER A 15 -2.10 2.72 -22.73
CA SER A 15 -2.87 2.77 -21.51
C SER A 15 -2.20 3.82 -20.64
N ALA A 16 -2.59 5.08 -20.84
CA ALA A 16 -2.50 6.09 -19.82
C ALA A 16 -3.09 5.43 -18.58
N HIS A 17 -2.22 4.99 -17.68
CA HIS A 17 -2.64 4.60 -16.35
C HIS A 17 -3.37 5.82 -15.84
N ALA A 18 -4.69 5.74 -15.83
CA ALA A 18 -5.53 6.74 -15.24
C ALA A 18 -5.06 6.82 -13.79
N ALA A 19 -4.22 7.82 -13.51
CA ALA A 19 -3.86 8.16 -12.16
C ALA A 19 -5.16 8.24 -11.38
N GLU A 20 -5.20 7.52 -10.28
CA GLU A 20 -6.44 7.05 -9.67
C GLU A 20 -7.42 8.20 -9.46
N ALA A 21 -8.60 8.07 -10.04
CA ALA A 21 -9.53 9.19 -10.17
C ALA A 21 -10.15 9.62 -8.84
N THR A 22 -9.98 8.85 -7.76
CA THR A 22 -10.56 9.13 -6.45
C THR A 22 -9.53 9.03 -5.32
N PRO A 23 -9.69 9.81 -4.24
CA PRO A 23 -8.88 9.67 -3.03
C PRO A 23 -8.91 8.26 -2.41
N GLN A 24 -10.07 7.58 -2.51
CA GLN A 24 -10.24 6.23 -2.01
C GLN A 24 -9.35 5.24 -2.77
N ALA A 25 -9.32 5.32 -4.10
CA ALA A 25 -8.49 4.43 -4.91
C ALA A 25 -6.99 4.65 -4.62
N ALA A 26 -6.56 5.91 -4.50
CA ALA A 26 -5.19 6.26 -4.09
C ALA A 26 -4.80 5.68 -2.73
N LEU A 27 -5.72 5.71 -1.77
CA LEU A 27 -5.50 5.09 -0.47
C LEU A 27 -5.44 3.56 -0.55
N ASP A 28 -6.37 2.93 -1.25
CA ASP A 28 -6.43 1.47 -1.37
C ASP A 28 -5.18 0.91 -2.06
N HIS A 29 -4.70 1.60 -3.10
CA HIS A 29 -3.48 1.22 -3.80
C HIS A 29 -2.23 1.42 -2.95
N PHE A 30 -2.15 2.53 -2.20
CA PHE A 30 -1.08 2.73 -1.23
C PHE A 30 -1.09 1.66 -0.13
N LEU A 31 -2.24 1.35 0.46
CA LEU A 31 -2.36 0.34 1.51
C LEU A 31 -1.93 -1.03 0.98
N LYS A 32 -2.34 -1.38 -0.24
CA LYS A 32 -1.88 -2.60 -0.88
C LYS A 32 -0.36 -2.63 -1.04
N PHE A 33 0.24 -1.55 -1.54
CA PHE A 33 1.69 -1.41 -1.65
C PHE A 33 2.40 -1.54 -0.30
N GLU A 34 1.89 -0.86 0.74
CA GLU A 34 2.45 -0.90 2.10
C GLU A 34 2.40 -2.32 2.69
N LEU A 35 1.24 -2.96 2.59
CA LEU A 35 0.99 -4.32 3.12
C LEU A 35 1.76 -5.42 2.39
N ASP A 36 2.07 -5.20 1.11
CA ASP A 36 2.95 -6.06 0.31
C ASP A 36 4.44 -5.80 0.65
N GLY A 37 4.75 -4.96 1.64
CA GLY A 37 6.10 -4.68 2.14
C GLY A 37 6.80 -3.54 1.42
N GLY A 38 6.10 -2.77 0.59
CA GLY A 38 6.69 -1.80 -0.33
C GLY A 38 7.48 -0.67 0.36
N ARG A 39 6.99 -0.16 1.50
CA ARG A 39 7.73 0.86 2.28
C ARG A 39 9.02 0.31 2.88
N LEU A 40 8.97 -0.92 3.39
CA LEU A 40 10.14 -1.60 3.95
C LEU A 40 11.17 -1.92 2.85
N HIS A 41 10.72 -2.46 1.72
CA HIS A 41 11.59 -2.79 0.59
C HIS A 41 12.28 -1.57 -0.02
N ASN A 42 11.59 -0.42 -0.05
CA ASN A 42 12.12 0.82 -0.60
C ASN A 42 12.89 1.66 0.43
N ASP A 43 13.13 1.15 1.63
CA ASP A 43 13.85 1.86 2.68
C ASP A 43 15.36 1.81 2.49
N THR A 44 15.86 2.63 1.57
CA THR A 44 17.29 2.72 1.26
C THR A 44 18.11 3.37 2.37
N GLU A 45 17.46 4.07 3.31
CA GLU A 45 18.11 4.84 4.37
C GLU A 45 18.04 4.12 5.74
N GLY A 46 17.34 2.98 5.83
CA GLY A 46 17.22 2.18 7.04
C GLY A 46 16.40 2.85 8.14
N TYR A 47 15.37 3.63 7.76
CA TYR A 47 14.46 4.26 8.71
C TYR A 47 13.57 3.27 9.48
N TYR A 48 13.31 2.09 8.92
CA TYR A 48 12.39 1.12 9.49
C TYR A 48 13.15 -0.10 10.01
N GLU A 49 13.31 -0.16 11.33
CA GLU A 49 13.85 -1.33 12.02
C GLU A 49 12.78 -2.39 12.31
N GLN A 50 11.51 -1.97 12.33
CA GLN A 50 10.37 -2.80 12.69
C GLN A 50 9.17 -2.53 11.79
N VAL A 51 8.22 -3.47 11.79
CA VAL A 51 6.92 -3.37 11.13
C VAL A 51 5.79 -3.80 12.06
N HIS A 52 4.59 -3.24 11.84
CA HIS A 52 3.36 -3.79 12.36
C HIS A 52 2.92 -4.97 11.49
N LEU A 53 2.86 -6.18 12.05
CA LEU A 53 2.28 -7.33 11.36
C LEU A 53 0.76 -7.28 11.40
N VAL A 54 0.13 -7.36 10.24
CA VAL A 54 -1.32 -7.27 10.09
C VAL A 54 -1.91 -8.46 9.35
N ASP A 55 -3.10 -8.86 9.79
CA ASP A 55 -3.92 -9.89 9.14
C ASP A 55 -4.94 -9.28 8.16
N GLY A 56 -5.23 -7.98 8.30
CA GLY A 56 -6.15 -7.27 7.43
C GLY A 56 -6.34 -5.81 7.82
N TRP A 57 -7.07 -5.09 6.98
CA TRP A 57 -7.44 -3.70 7.20
C TRP A 57 -8.85 -3.42 6.72
N LYS A 58 -9.42 -2.33 7.22
CA LYS A 58 -10.66 -1.75 6.72
C LYS A 58 -10.52 -0.25 6.66
N THR A 59 -10.87 0.32 5.52
CA THR A 59 -10.95 1.77 5.34
C THR A 59 -12.37 2.23 5.72
N ASP A 60 -12.47 3.19 6.64
CA ASP A 60 -13.72 3.89 6.92
C ASP A 60 -13.97 5.00 5.88
N ALA A 61 -15.02 5.80 6.03
CA ALA A 61 -15.37 6.81 5.03
C ALA A 61 -14.27 7.88 4.89
N VAL A 62 -13.93 8.22 3.63
CA VAL A 62 -12.99 9.30 3.31
C VAL A 62 -13.74 10.65 3.35
N SER A 63 -13.19 11.60 4.10
CA SER A 63 -13.72 12.97 4.20
C SER A 63 -12.77 13.95 3.55
N CYS A 64 -13.27 14.80 2.64
CA CYS A 64 -12.44 15.71 1.85
C CYS A 64 -12.77 17.18 2.12
N GLU A 65 -11.71 17.98 2.23
CA GLU A 65 -11.74 19.44 2.26
C GLU A 65 -10.87 19.95 1.10
N GLY A 66 -11.50 20.23 -0.04
CA GLY A 66 -10.81 20.63 -1.27
C GLY A 66 -9.87 19.53 -1.80
N ALA A 67 -8.59 19.85 -1.95
CA ALA A 67 -7.54 18.97 -2.46
C ALA A 67 -6.89 18.07 -1.38
N ARG A 68 -7.46 18.01 -0.18
CA ARG A 68 -6.96 17.22 0.95
C ARG A 68 -8.09 16.38 1.52
N CYS A 69 -7.86 15.08 1.65
CA CYS A 69 -8.79 14.15 2.23
C CYS A 69 -8.17 13.41 3.41
N LYS A 70 -8.99 13.10 4.40
CA LYS A 70 -8.67 12.29 5.56
C LYS A 70 -9.39 10.96 5.48
N ALA A 71 -8.73 9.89 5.86
CA ALA A 71 -9.31 8.57 5.97
C ALA A 71 -8.83 7.89 7.25
N THR A 72 -9.73 7.21 7.94
CA THR A 72 -9.34 6.35 9.06
C THR A 72 -9.27 4.91 8.57
N VAL A 73 -8.14 4.27 8.80
CA VAL A 73 -7.91 2.86 8.48
C VAL A 73 -7.81 2.08 9.78
N THR A 74 -8.66 1.07 9.93
CA THR A 74 -8.58 0.13 11.05
C THR A 74 -7.75 -1.07 10.61
N PHE A 75 -6.58 -1.26 11.21
CA PHE A 75 -5.76 -2.46 11.04
C PHE A 75 -6.13 -3.53 12.06
N THR A 76 -6.09 -4.78 11.64
CA THR A 76 -6.15 -5.96 12.52
C THR A 76 -4.75 -6.54 12.62
N TYR A 77 -4.15 -6.52 13.81
CA TYR A 77 -2.80 -6.99 14.05
C TYR A 77 -2.73 -8.50 14.25
N THR A 78 -1.71 -9.10 13.65
CA THR A 78 -1.36 -10.51 13.86
C THR A 78 -0.84 -10.70 15.30
N PRO A 79 -1.31 -11.73 16.03
CA PRO A 79 -0.72 -12.08 17.32
C PRO A 79 0.76 -12.48 17.19
N THR A 80 1.63 -11.82 17.96
CA THR A 80 3.08 -12.06 17.92
C THR A 80 3.57 -13.08 18.94
N THR A 81 2.71 -13.58 19.84
CA THR A 81 3.11 -14.64 20.78
C THR A 81 3.52 -15.90 20.03
N GLY A 82 4.76 -16.34 20.26
CA GLY A 82 5.32 -17.53 19.60
C GLY A 82 5.79 -17.31 18.16
N LEU A 83 5.77 -16.06 17.67
CA LEU A 83 6.46 -15.71 16.43
C LEU A 83 7.91 -15.31 16.76
N ASP A 84 8.86 -15.90 16.04
CA ASP A 84 10.27 -15.52 16.09
C ASP A 84 10.53 -14.49 14.98
N MET A 85 10.19 -13.22 15.25
CA MET A 85 10.31 -12.12 14.29
C MET A 85 10.80 -10.86 14.99
N GLU A 86 12.12 -10.68 15.08
CA GLU A 86 12.74 -9.50 15.71
C GLU A 86 12.32 -8.17 15.07
N GLN A 87 11.96 -8.21 13.78
CA GLN A 87 11.49 -7.06 13.01
C GLN A 87 9.99 -6.75 13.21
N ALA A 88 9.28 -7.42 14.12
CA ALA A 88 7.86 -7.17 14.37
C ALA A 88 7.66 -6.34 15.64
N VAL A 89 6.86 -5.27 15.55
CA VAL A 89 6.34 -4.58 16.74
C VAL A 89 5.50 -5.58 17.55
N PRO A 90 5.71 -5.72 18.88
CA PRO A 90 4.97 -6.69 19.67
C PRO A 90 3.46 -6.41 19.75
N HIS A 91 2.66 -7.37 19.32
CA HIS A 91 1.21 -7.45 19.57
C HIS A 91 0.88 -8.85 20.12
N PRO A 92 1.19 -9.16 21.39
CA PRO A 92 1.15 -10.55 21.89
C PRO A 92 -0.19 -11.26 21.68
N LYS A 93 -1.30 -10.51 21.71
CA LYS A 93 -2.66 -11.03 21.51
C LYS A 93 -3.29 -10.57 20.18
N GLY A 94 -2.51 -9.96 19.29
CA GLY A 94 -3.03 -9.22 18.13
C GLY A 94 -3.82 -8.00 18.59
N GLY A 95 -4.91 -7.71 17.89
CA GLY A 95 -5.85 -6.64 18.24
C GLY A 95 -6.17 -5.77 17.04
N SER A 96 -6.64 -4.55 17.28
CA SER A 96 -6.89 -3.59 16.21
C SER A 96 -6.49 -2.18 16.61
N ALA A 97 -6.05 -1.38 15.65
CA ALA A 97 -5.80 0.04 15.85
C ALA A 97 -6.31 0.86 14.65
N GLN A 98 -6.72 2.09 14.93
CA GLN A 98 -7.10 3.07 13.93
C GLN A 98 -5.93 4.00 13.64
N VAL A 99 -5.66 4.22 12.35
CA VAL A 99 -4.61 5.10 11.84
C VAL A 99 -5.25 6.10 10.88
N GLU A 100 -4.94 7.39 11.05
CA GLU A 100 -5.38 8.44 10.12
C GLU A 100 -4.39 8.55 8.96
N TYR A 101 -4.90 8.40 7.73
CA TYR A 101 -4.18 8.68 6.50
C TYR A 101 -4.67 9.97 5.88
N ILE A 102 -3.74 10.68 5.26
CA ILE A 102 -4.00 11.88 4.49
C ILE A 102 -3.76 11.58 3.01
N VAL A 103 -4.75 11.91 2.17
CA VAL A 103 -4.65 11.82 0.71
C VAL A 103 -4.68 13.24 0.14
N LEU A 104 -3.70 13.57 -0.71
CA LEU A 104 -3.52 14.91 -1.28
C LEU A 104 -3.61 14.85 -2.81
N GLN A 105 -4.26 15.84 -3.42
CA GLN A 105 -4.21 16.03 -4.87
C GLN A 105 -2.98 16.86 -5.24
N LYS A 106 -2.03 16.27 -5.98
CA LYS A 106 -0.84 16.94 -6.52
C LYS A 106 -0.74 16.68 -8.02
N GLY A 107 -0.59 17.74 -8.82
CA GLY A 107 -0.47 17.61 -10.28
C GLY A 107 -1.67 16.94 -10.95
N GLY A 108 -2.87 17.06 -10.37
CA GLY A 108 -4.08 16.39 -10.83
C GLY A 108 -4.22 14.93 -10.42
N GLN A 109 -3.30 14.39 -9.62
CA GLN A 109 -3.30 13.01 -9.14
C GLN A 109 -3.48 12.95 -7.63
N TRP A 110 -4.24 11.97 -7.14
CA TRP A 110 -4.35 11.71 -5.70
C TRP A 110 -3.19 10.83 -5.23
N GLN A 111 -2.61 11.17 -4.09
CA GLN A 111 -1.51 10.43 -3.48
C GLN A 111 -1.57 10.49 -1.96
N VAL A 112 -1.17 9.42 -1.29
CA VAL A 112 -1.07 9.38 0.18
C VAL A 112 0.16 10.18 0.64
N GLU A 113 -0.02 10.99 1.68
CA GLU A 113 1.08 11.62 2.42
C GLU A 113 1.74 10.53 3.28
N SER A 114 2.84 9.95 2.79
CA SER A 114 3.57 8.91 3.52
C SER A 114 4.30 9.49 4.72
N GLY A 115 4.03 8.96 5.91
CA GLY A 115 4.75 9.28 7.14
C GLY A 115 6.11 8.58 7.24
N LYS A 116 6.79 8.83 8.36
CA LYS A 116 7.95 8.04 8.85
C LYS A 116 7.55 7.09 9.98
N ASP A 117 6.26 6.87 10.15
CA ASP A 117 5.71 5.91 11.10
C ASP A 117 6.08 4.48 10.73
N THR A 118 5.99 3.57 11.69
CA THR A 118 6.29 2.16 11.50
C THR A 118 5.36 1.54 10.45
N PRO A 119 5.87 0.93 9.36
CA PRO A 119 5.05 0.39 8.28
C PRO A 119 4.14 -0.77 8.74
N HIS A 120 2.99 -0.89 8.10
CA HIS A 120 2.08 -2.03 8.26
C HIS A 120 2.31 -3.06 7.17
N VAL A 121 2.79 -4.25 7.50
CA VAL A 121 3.10 -5.31 6.53
C VAL A 121 2.26 -6.53 6.82
N SER A 122 1.66 -7.11 5.78
CA SER A 122 0.90 -8.35 5.96
C SER A 122 1.83 -9.47 6.39
N ARG A 123 1.36 -10.35 7.29
CA ARG A 123 2.16 -11.49 7.74
C ARG A 123 2.71 -12.33 6.58
N VAL A 124 1.88 -12.57 5.57
CA VAL A 124 2.25 -13.35 4.37
C VAL A 124 3.37 -12.66 3.58
N ALA A 125 3.29 -11.33 3.39
CA ALA A 125 4.34 -10.59 2.72
C ALA A 125 5.65 -10.65 3.51
N MET A 126 5.60 -10.43 4.83
CA MET A 126 6.81 -10.48 5.67
C MET A 126 7.48 -11.87 5.65
N GLU A 127 6.71 -12.94 5.80
CA GLU A 127 7.22 -14.31 5.68
C GLU A 127 7.86 -14.58 4.31
N LYS A 128 7.29 -14.02 3.24
CA LYS A 128 7.85 -14.12 1.88
C LYS A 128 9.18 -13.37 1.78
N MET A 129 9.23 -12.13 2.22
CA MET A 129 10.43 -11.29 2.17
C MET A 129 11.59 -11.93 2.97
N LEU A 130 11.32 -12.47 4.17
CA LEU A 130 12.31 -13.19 4.96
C LEU A 130 12.89 -14.42 4.24
N ARG A 131 12.06 -15.15 3.48
CA ARG A 131 12.54 -16.30 2.67
C ARG A 131 13.34 -15.86 1.45
N GLU A 132 13.01 -14.72 0.86
CA GLU A 132 13.63 -14.21 -0.36
C GLU A 132 14.90 -13.38 -0.09
N GLY A 133 15.16 -13.04 1.18
CA GLY A 133 16.24 -12.17 1.60
C GLY A 133 15.73 -10.73 1.66
N LEU A 134 15.54 -10.24 2.88
CA LEU A 134 15.33 -8.83 3.19
C LEU A 134 16.62 -8.03 3.01
#